data_AF-A0A971N046-F1
#
_entry.id   AF-A0A971N046-F1
#
_cell.length_a   1.000
_cell.length_b   1.000
_cell.length_c   1.000
_cell.angle_alpha   90.00
_cell.angle_beta   90.00
_cell.angle_gamma   90.00
#
_symmetry.space_group_name_H-M   'P 1'
#
loop_
_entity.id
_entity.type
_entity.pdbx_description
1 polymer ?
#
loop_
_entity_poly.entity_id
_entity_poly.type
_entity_poly.pdbx_seq_one_letter_code
_entity_poly.pdbx_strand_id
1 'polypeptide(L)'
;MSQYDTDGNLARNMRSYSAYRLPTPQEMPERRFAEEEAKRIKRRRQMQQEAEIRNTYRALSHERVRTCIAIITVVAMMTVMVSFIVTRYARITEMSFLNAGMKQRIEQMEMSNNALNNKLSEQYNFENIKEIAQSDLGLQLAANSQILYVNGHNSDKTTINNSAAAADSSLAAGRLFSYQENVGTIEDYVESLRP
;
A
#
# COMPACT_ATOMS: atom_id res chain seq x y z
N MET A 1 10.02 60.19 -116.00
CA MET A 1 9.25 58.99 -115.64
C MET A 1 9.95 57.79 -116.26
N SER A 2 10.77 57.08 -115.49
CA SER A 2 11.21 55.72 -115.84
C SER A 2 11.48 55.00 -114.53
N GLN A 3 10.81 53.87 -114.40
CA GLN A 3 10.68 52.99 -113.27
C GLN A 3 11.78 51.93 -113.29
N TYR A 4 12.22 51.55 -112.08
CA TYR A 4 12.83 50.30 -111.61
C TYR A 4 13.86 49.54 -112.48
N ASP A 5 15.03 49.25 -111.90
CA ASP A 5 15.38 47.88 -111.47
C ASP A 5 16.62 47.95 -110.54
N THR A 6 16.54 47.59 -109.26
CA THR A 6 16.71 46.24 -108.69
C THR A 6 17.93 45.48 -109.21
N ASP A 7 19.04 45.63 -108.50
CA ASP A 7 20.08 44.61 -108.22
C ASP A 7 21.09 45.25 -107.26
N GLY A 8 21.47 44.73 -106.10
CA GLY A 8 21.49 43.35 -105.65
C GLY A 8 22.84 43.12 -104.97
N ASN A 9 22.86 43.24 -103.63
CA ASN A 9 23.89 42.70 -102.71
C ASN A 9 25.36 42.67 -103.19
N LEU A 10 26.12 43.75 -102.97
CA LEU A 10 27.60 43.76 -103.01
C LEU A 10 28.26 43.85 -101.62
N ALA A 11 27.57 43.43 -100.55
CA ALA A 11 28.23 43.20 -99.27
C ALA A 11 28.94 41.84 -99.33
N ARG A 12 30.26 41.88 -99.55
CA ARG A 12 31.15 40.71 -99.46
C ARG A 12 30.95 40.07 -98.08
N ASN A 13 30.20 38.97 -98.05
CA ASN A 13 29.92 38.20 -96.83
C ASN A 13 31.25 37.61 -96.34
N MET A 14 31.88 38.29 -95.39
CA MET A 14 33.11 37.86 -94.75
C MET A 14 32.75 36.64 -93.91
N ARG A 15 32.93 35.44 -94.48
CA ARG A 15 32.89 34.18 -93.74
C ARG A 15 33.87 34.33 -92.58
N SER A 16 33.34 34.59 -91.39
CA SER A 16 34.08 34.46 -90.15
C SER A 16 34.69 33.07 -90.16
N TYR A 17 36.02 33.02 -90.25
CA TYR A 17 36.80 31.81 -90.13
C TYR A 17 36.23 31.01 -88.97
N SER A 18 35.75 29.80 -89.24
CA SER A 18 35.39 28.87 -88.18
C SER A 18 36.61 28.73 -87.29
N ALA A 19 36.53 29.22 -86.06
CA ALA A 19 37.52 28.88 -85.05
C ALA A 19 37.59 27.36 -85.05
N TYR A 20 38.77 26.82 -85.40
CA TYR A 20 39.04 25.40 -85.41
C TYR A 20 38.42 24.81 -84.13
N ARG A 21 37.43 23.94 -84.30
CA ARG A 21 36.89 23.14 -83.20
C ARG A 21 38.02 22.19 -82.82
N LEU A 22 38.88 22.64 -81.90
CA LEU A 22 39.92 21.80 -81.33
C LEU A 22 39.22 20.51 -80.88
N PRO A 23 39.73 19.32 -81.26
CA PRO A 23 39.25 18.09 -80.67
C PRO A 23 39.39 18.25 -79.16
N THR A 24 38.29 18.09 -78.43
CA THR A 24 38.34 18.06 -76.96
C THR A 24 39.44 17.09 -76.55
N PRO A 25 40.37 17.48 -75.67
CA PRO A 25 41.47 16.61 -75.29
C PRO A 25 40.90 15.27 -74.85
N GLN A 26 41.32 14.18 -75.50
CA GLN A 26 40.98 12.83 -75.03
C GLN A 26 41.54 12.70 -73.62
N GLU A 27 40.65 12.63 -72.65
CA GLU A 27 41.01 12.35 -71.27
C GLU A 27 41.73 11.00 -71.24
N MET A 28 43.00 11.01 -70.83
CA MET A 28 43.77 9.78 -70.64
C MET A 28 42.98 8.84 -69.74
N PRO A 29 42.79 7.56 -70.12
CA PRO A 29 41.85 6.66 -69.46
C PRO A 29 42.11 6.53 -67.95
N GLU A 30 43.37 6.63 -67.54
CA GLU A 30 43.83 6.54 -66.15
C GLU A 30 43.23 7.61 -65.20
N ARG A 31 42.96 8.83 -65.68
CA ARG A 31 42.35 9.89 -64.86
C ARG A 31 40.87 9.62 -64.56
N ARG A 32 40.13 9.03 -65.52
CA ARG A 32 38.72 8.66 -65.31
C ARG A 32 38.58 7.56 -64.27
N PHE A 33 39.45 6.55 -64.31
CA PHE A 33 39.45 5.47 -63.33
C PHE A 33 39.74 5.98 -61.91
N ALA A 34 40.74 6.86 -61.74
CA ALA A 34 41.05 7.47 -60.45
C ALA A 34 39.89 8.33 -59.89
N GLU A 35 39.20 9.10 -60.75
CA GLU A 35 38.04 9.88 -60.33
C GLU A 35 36.83 9.03 -59.94
N GLU A 36 36.58 7.93 -60.66
CA GLU A 36 35.52 6.99 -60.33
C GLU A 36 35.78 6.28 -59.00
N GLU A 37 37.01 5.84 -58.74
CA GLU A 37 37.40 5.26 -57.45
C GLU A 37 37.27 6.26 -56.30
N ALA A 38 37.72 7.51 -56.49
CA ALA A 38 37.55 8.55 -55.50
C ALA A 38 36.07 8.83 -55.19
N LYS A 39 35.19 8.81 -56.20
CA LYS A 39 33.73 8.93 -56.01
C LYS A 39 33.14 7.74 -55.27
N ARG A 40 33.63 6.52 -55.51
CA ARG A 40 33.19 5.31 -54.78
C ARG A 40 33.63 5.35 -53.31
N ILE A 41 34.86 5.77 -53.04
CA ILE A 41 35.38 5.91 -51.68
C ILE A 41 34.62 7.00 -50.92
N LYS A 42 34.36 8.15 -51.55
CA LYS A 42 33.54 9.23 -50.95
C LYS A 42 32.12 8.75 -50.64
N ARG A 43 31.46 8.04 -51.56
CA ARG A 43 30.12 7.46 -51.32
C ARG A 43 30.12 6.44 -50.18
N ARG A 44 31.14 5.58 -50.09
CA ARG A 44 31.27 4.63 -48.97
C ARG A 44 31.42 5.34 -47.63
N ARG A 45 32.26 6.39 -47.57
CA ARG A 45 32.43 7.20 -46.35
C ARG A 45 31.15 7.94 -45.96
N GLN A 46 30.41 8.48 -46.93
CA GLN A 46 29.12 9.12 -46.67
C GLN A 46 28.08 8.11 -46.14
N MET A 47 27.97 6.93 -46.76
CA MET A 47 27.06 5.89 -46.27
C MET A 47 27.43 5.39 -44.86
N GLN A 48 28.73 5.28 -44.55
CA GLN A 48 29.20 4.92 -43.20
C GLN A 48 28.84 6.00 -42.18
N GLN A 49 29.09 7.28 -42.50
CA GLN A 49 28.72 8.40 -41.63
C GLN A 49 27.21 8.46 -41.38
N GLU A 50 26.37 8.29 -42.40
CA GLU A 50 24.92 8.24 -42.22
C GLU A 50 24.45 7.04 -41.39
N ALA A 51 25.14 5.88 -41.49
CA ALA A 51 24.83 4.72 -40.67
C ALA A 51 25.21 4.94 -39.20
N GLU A 52 26.36 5.56 -38.94
CA GLU A 52 26.81 5.95 -37.59
C GLU A 52 25.86 6.97 -36.97
N ILE A 53 25.44 7.98 -37.74
CA ILE A 53 24.45 8.96 -37.31
C ILE A 53 23.12 8.26 -36.96
N ARG A 54 22.62 7.35 -37.81
CA ARG A 54 21.39 6.59 -37.52
C ARG A 54 21.52 5.73 -36.26
N ASN A 55 22.67 5.09 -36.05
CA ASN A 55 22.90 4.25 -34.88
C ASN A 55 23.01 5.07 -33.59
N THR A 56 23.65 6.24 -33.63
CA THR A 56 23.73 7.16 -32.49
C THR A 56 22.36 7.73 -32.13
N TYR A 57 21.53 8.13 -33.11
CA TYR A 57 20.15 8.54 -32.83
C TYR A 57 19.30 7.44 -32.19
N ARG A 58 19.46 6.18 -32.65
CA ARG A 58 18.80 5.03 -32.02
C ARG A 58 19.27 4.80 -30.59
N ALA A 59 20.58 4.79 -30.35
CA ALA A 59 21.14 4.63 -29.00
C ALA A 59 20.65 5.72 -28.04
N LEU A 60 20.66 6.99 -28.48
CA LEU A 60 20.13 8.11 -27.70
C LEU A 60 18.64 7.92 -27.39
N SER A 61 17.84 7.44 -28.34
CA SER A 61 16.42 7.17 -28.08
C SER A 61 16.21 6.09 -27.01
N HIS A 62 17.02 5.04 -27.00
CA HIS A 62 16.96 3.98 -25.98
C HIS A 62 17.39 4.48 -24.59
N GLU A 63 18.40 5.35 -24.51
CA GLU A 63 18.80 5.98 -23.24
C GLU A 63 17.71 6.92 -22.69
N ARG A 64 17.06 7.69 -23.55
CA ARG A 64 15.92 8.55 -23.17
C ARG A 64 14.74 7.72 -22.67
N VAL A 65 14.42 6.62 -23.35
CA VAL A 65 13.36 5.71 -22.90
C VAL A 65 13.72 5.05 -21.57
N ARG A 66 14.98 4.60 -21.39
CA ARG A 66 15.44 4.00 -20.13
C ARG A 66 15.36 4.98 -18.97
N THR A 67 15.74 6.25 -19.18
CA THR A 67 15.66 7.30 -18.15
C THR A 67 14.20 7.64 -17.83
N CYS A 68 13.32 7.74 -18.82
CA CYS A 68 11.88 7.93 -18.58
C CYS A 68 11.28 6.77 -17.77
N ILE A 69 11.60 5.51 -18.11
CA ILE A 69 11.12 4.34 -17.36
C ILE A 69 11.65 4.38 -15.93
N ALA A 70 12.93 4.72 -15.72
CA ALA A 70 13.51 4.84 -14.38
C ALA A 70 12.82 5.91 -13.53
N ILE A 71 12.45 7.05 -14.12
CA ILE A 71 11.70 8.10 -13.41
C ILE A 71 10.30 7.59 -13.06
N ILE A 72 9.61 6.94 -14.00
CA ILE A 72 8.27 6.39 -13.77
C ILE A 72 8.30 5.33 -12.66
N THR A 73 9.30 4.46 -12.63
CA THR A 73 9.41 3.43 -11.58
C THR A 73 9.67 4.04 -10.21
N VAL A 74 10.49 5.09 -10.12
CA VAL A 74 10.71 5.82 -8.86
C VAL A 74 9.43 6.48 -8.38
N VAL A 75 8.71 7.17 -9.27
CA VAL A 75 7.41 7.79 -8.92
C VAL A 75 6.40 6.73 -8.49
N ALA A 76 6.32 5.60 -9.21
CA ALA A 76 5.45 4.50 -8.85
C ALA A 76 5.80 3.93 -7.46
N MET A 77 7.08 3.71 -7.16
CA MET A 77 7.51 3.25 -5.83
C MET A 77 7.11 4.24 -4.72
N MET A 78 7.29 5.55 -4.94
CA MET A 78 6.87 6.57 -3.98
C MET A 78 5.36 6.55 -3.75
N THR A 79 4.56 6.43 -4.81
CA THR A 79 3.09 6.34 -4.67
C THR A 79 2.64 5.08 -3.92
N VAL A 80 3.29 3.94 -4.16
CA VAL A 80 3.01 2.70 -3.42
C VAL A 80 3.35 2.85 -1.94
N MET A 81 4.49 3.47 -1.62
CA MET A 81 4.90 3.71 -0.24
C MET A 81 3.90 4.62 0.49
N VAL A 82 3.49 5.73 -0.13
CA VAL A 82 2.48 6.63 0.45
C VAL A 82 1.14 5.92 0.62
N SER A 83 0.68 5.19 -0.40
CA SER A 83 -0.58 4.44 -0.33
C SER A 83 -0.58 3.42 0.81
N PHE A 84 0.52 2.67 0.97
CA PHE A 84 0.70 1.71 2.05
C PHE A 84 0.62 2.36 3.44
N ILE A 85 1.28 3.52 3.60
CA ILE A 85 1.24 4.27 4.84
C ILE A 85 -0.21 4.67 5.17
N VAL A 86 -0.92 5.28 4.21
CA VAL A 86 -2.32 5.72 4.39
C VAL A 86 -3.24 4.54 4.76
N THR A 87 -3.09 3.38 4.11
CA THR A 87 -3.91 2.19 4.46
C THR A 87 -3.65 1.72 5.88
N ARG A 88 -2.39 1.75 6.34
CA ARG A 88 -2.05 1.41 7.73
C ARG A 88 -2.63 2.40 8.72
N TYR A 89 -2.56 3.70 8.45
CA TYR A 89 -3.18 4.72 9.30
C TYR A 89 -4.69 4.54 9.40
N ALA A 90 -5.39 4.29 8.29
CA ALA A 90 -6.82 4.02 8.31
C ALA A 90 -7.19 2.81 9.19
N ARG A 91 -6.41 1.73 9.10
CA ARG A 91 -6.58 0.53 9.96
C ARG A 91 -6.32 0.81 11.44
N ILE A 92 -5.28 1.60 11.75
CA ILE A 92 -4.98 2.01 13.13
C ILE A 92 -6.13 2.84 13.71
N THR A 93 -6.70 3.75 12.91
CA THR A 93 -7.85 4.56 13.31
C THR A 93 -9.07 3.69 13.58
N GLU A 94 -9.39 2.72 12.71
CA GLU A 94 -10.47 1.76 12.92
C GLU A 94 -10.27 0.96 14.23
N MET A 95 -9.07 0.44 14.47
CA MET A 95 -8.72 -0.25 15.72
C MET A 95 -8.81 0.65 16.95
N SER A 96 -8.47 1.95 16.81
CA SER A 96 -8.60 2.92 17.89
C SER A 96 -10.06 3.13 18.29
N PHE A 97 -10.98 3.22 17.32
CA PHE A 97 -12.42 3.29 17.59
C PHE A 97 -12.94 2.03 18.27
N LEU A 98 -12.51 0.84 17.82
CA LEU A 98 -12.88 -0.42 18.45
C LEU A 98 -12.39 -0.49 19.92
N ASN A 99 -11.15 -0.07 20.18
CA ASN A 99 -10.60 0.00 21.53
C ASN A 99 -11.37 0.98 22.42
N ALA A 100 -11.76 2.15 21.91
CA ALA A 100 -12.57 3.11 22.64
C ALA A 100 -13.94 2.52 23.00
N GLY A 101 -14.59 1.84 22.05
CA GLY A 101 -15.86 1.15 22.30
C GLY A 101 -15.74 0.02 23.32
N MET A 102 -14.67 -0.78 23.26
CA MET A 102 -14.40 -1.82 24.26
C MET A 102 -14.14 -1.23 25.65
N LYS A 103 -13.40 -0.14 25.75
CA LYS A 103 -13.16 0.56 27.02
C LYS A 103 -14.46 1.06 27.63
N GLN A 104 -15.35 1.64 26.84
CA GLN A 104 -16.66 2.09 27.31
C GLN A 104 -17.52 0.92 27.81
N ARG A 105 -17.47 -0.24 27.16
CA ARG A 105 -18.18 -1.45 27.63
C ARG A 105 -17.63 -1.97 28.95
N ILE A 106 -16.31 -1.97 29.12
CA ILE A 106 -15.66 -2.35 30.38
C ILE A 106 -16.12 -1.42 31.50
N GLU A 107 -16.10 -0.10 31.26
CA GLU A 107 -16.53 0.89 32.24
C GLU A 107 -18.01 0.70 32.63
N GLN A 108 -18.89 0.42 31.66
CA GLN A 108 -20.30 0.09 31.95
C GLN A 108 -20.44 -1.18 32.79
N MET A 109 -19.62 -2.20 32.52
CA MET A 109 -19.63 -3.45 33.28
C MET A 109 -19.08 -3.26 34.70
N GLU A 110 -18.06 -2.43 34.88
CA GLU A 110 -17.54 -2.07 36.20
C GLU A 110 -18.57 -1.26 37.00
N MET A 111 -19.25 -0.31 36.37
CA MET A 111 -20.35 0.43 37.00
C MET A 111 -21.49 -0.49 37.42
N SER A 112 -21.90 -1.43 36.55
CA SER A 112 -22.97 -2.38 36.88
C SER A 112 -22.56 -3.32 38.01
N ASN A 113 -21.31 -3.78 38.02
CA ASN A 113 -20.77 -4.64 39.08
C ASN A 113 -20.68 -3.88 40.42
N ASN A 114 -20.20 -2.64 40.40
CA ASN A 114 -20.19 -1.77 41.58
C ASN A 114 -21.60 -1.49 42.11
N ALA A 115 -22.56 -1.24 41.23
CA ALA A 115 -23.96 -1.08 41.62
C ALA A 115 -24.54 -2.37 42.24
N LEU A 116 -24.18 -3.54 41.69
CA LEU A 116 -24.58 -4.84 42.25
C LEU A 116 -23.95 -5.07 43.62
N ASN A 117 -22.65 -4.77 43.78
CA ASN A 117 -21.94 -4.89 45.05
C ASN A 117 -22.51 -3.94 46.10
N ASN A 118 -22.87 -2.71 45.74
CA ASN A 118 -23.52 -1.78 46.65
C ASN A 118 -24.89 -2.32 47.10
N LYS A 119 -25.71 -2.82 46.17
CA LYS A 119 -26.98 -3.47 46.52
C LYS A 119 -26.77 -4.70 47.42
N LEU A 120 -25.72 -5.47 47.17
CA LEU A 120 -25.35 -6.62 47.99
C LEU A 120 -24.98 -6.14 49.40
N SER A 121 -24.12 -5.14 49.52
CA SER A 121 -23.76 -4.55 50.82
C SER A 121 -24.96 -3.95 51.56
N GLU A 122 -25.93 -3.37 50.86
CA GLU A 122 -27.18 -2.88 51.45
C GLU A 122 -28.07 -4.03 51.96
N GLN A 123 -28.24 -5.10 51.18
CA GLN A 123 -29.03 -6.28 51.60
C GLN A 123 -28.38 -7.06 52.73
N TYR A 124 -27.06 -7.18 52.73
CA TYR A 124 -26.28 -7.81 53.79
C TYR A 124 -25.87 -6.82 54.88
N ASN A 125 -26.47 -5.62 54.91
CA ASN A 125 -26.26 -4.70 56.02
C ASN A 125 -26.91 -5.30 57.27
N PHE A 126 -26.08 -5.92 58.12
CA PHE A 126 -26.49 -6.57 59.36
C PHE A 126 -27.28 -5.63 60.29
N GLU A 127 -27.10 -4.32 60.17
CA GLU A 127 -27.87 -3.35 60.95
C GLU A 127 -29.34 -3.29 60.49
N ASN A 128 -29.61 -3.36 59.19
CA ASN A 128 -30.97 -3.41 58.64
C ASN A 128 -31.66 -4.72 59.03
N ILE A 129 -30.93 -5.85 58.92
CA ILE A 129 -31.45 -7.16 59.35
C ILE A 129 -31.77 -7.16 60.86
N LYS A 130 -30.90 -6.55 61.68
CA LYS A 130 -31.11 -6.39 63.12
C LYS A 130 -32.30 -5.50 63.45
N GLU A 131 -32.47 -4.40 62.72
CA GLU A 131 -33.60 -3.49 62.91
C GLU A 131 -34.94 -4.14 62.56
N ILE A 132 -35.03 -4.83 61.42
CA ILE A 132 -36.24 -5.59 61.02
C ILE A 132 -36.51 -6.73 62.02
N ALA A 133 -35.47 -7.45 62.46
CA ALA A 133 -35.62 -8.51 63.46
C ALA A 133 -36.17 -7.98 64.80
N GLN A 134 -35.71 -6.81 65.25
CA GLN A 134 -36.16 -6.20 66.49
C GLN A 134 -37.54 -5.56 66.39
N SER A 135 -37.82 -4.86 65.28
CA SER A 135 -39.05 -4.07 65.12
C SER A 135 -40.24 -4.91 64.63
N ASP A 136 -40.07 -5.69 63.56
CA ASP A 136 -41.17 -6.44 62.93
C ASP A 136 -41.33 -7.84 63.51
N LEU A 137 -40.24 -8.50 63.89
CA LEU A 137 -40.27 -9.86 64.46
C LEU A 137 -40.22 -9.89 65.98
N GLY A 138 -40.01 -8.74 66.64
CA GLY A 138 -39.92 -8.65 68.10
C GLY A 138 -38.75 -9.42 68.72
N LEU A 139 -37.73 -9.75 67.93
CA LEU A 139 -36.57 -10.50 68.39
C LEU A 139 -35.65 -9.62 69.23
N GLN A 140 -35.17 -10.14 70.36
CA GLN A 140 -34.23 -9.45 71.23
C GLN A 140 -32.82 -10.04 71.06
N LEU A 141 -31.79 -9.22 71.27
CA LEU A 141 -30.41 -9.71 71.31
C LEU A 141 -30.28 -10.80 72.39
N ALA A 142 -29.69 -11.94 72.00
CA ALA A 142 -29.46 -13.04 72.92
C ALA A 142 -28.54 -12.62 74.08
N ALA A 143 -28.84 -13.06 75.30
CA ALA A 143 -27.96 -12.85 76.43
C ALA A 143 -26.67 -13.67 76.27
N ASN A 144 -25.54 -13.21 76.81
CA ASN A 144 -24.24 -13.91 76.69
C ASN A 144 -24.29 -15.39 77.13
N SER A 145 -25.22 -15.76 78.03
CA SER A 145 -25.44 -17.13 78.49
C SER A 145 -26.16 -18.04 77.48
N GLN A 146 -26.75 -17.48 76.42
CA GLN A 146 -27.50 -18.20 75.38
C GLN A 146 -26.68 -18.39 74.09
N ILE A 147 -25.46 -17.87 74.02
CA ILE A 147 -24.59 -17.96 72.84
C ILE A 147 -23.75 -19.24 72.95
N LEU A 148 -24.00 -20.19 72.04
CA LEU A 148 -23.22 -21.43 71.93
C LEU A 148 -22.36 -21.39 70.65
N TYR A 149 -21.04 -21.29 70.83
CA TYR A 149 -20.10 -21.31 69.70
C TYR A 149 -19.84 -22.74 69.25
N VAL A 150 -20.35 -23.10 68.07
CA VAL A 150 -20.10 -24.41 67.46
C VAL A 150 -18.82 -24.32 66.63
N ASN A 151 -17.79 -25.07 66.99
CA ASN A 151 -16.60 -25.23 66.15
C ASN A 151 -16.96 -26.12 64.96
N GLY A 152 -17.40 -25.51 63.86
CA GLY A 152 -17.57 -26.20 62.59
C GLY A 152 -16.22 -26.68 62.06
N HIS A 153 -16.08 -27.99 61.84
CA HIS A 153 -14.97 -28.50 61.03
C HIS A 153 -15.16 -27.96 59.61
N ASN A 154 -14.18 -27.22 59.08
CA ASN A 154 -14.24 -26.56 57.77
C ASN A 154 -14.18 -27.57 56.60
N SER A 155 -15.01 -28.61 56.61
CA SER A 155 -15.04 -29.64 55.55
C SER A 155 -15.72 -29.16 54.27
N ASP A 156 -16.46 -28.05 54.33
CA ASP A 156 -17.18 -27.47 53.19
C ASP A 156 -16.69 -26.05 52.89
N LYS A 157 -15.37 -25.89 52.78
CA LYS A 157 -14.76 -24.63 52.31
C LYS A 157 -13.91 -24.95 51.09
N THR A 158 -14.38 -24.58 49.91
CA THR A 158 -13.57 -24.62 48.69
C THR A 158 -12.51 -23.53 48.78
N THR A 159 -11.31 -23.89 49.23
CA THR A 159 -10.15 -23.00 49.19
C THR A 159 -9.62 -22.95 47.76
N ILE A 160 -9.73 -21.79 47.11
CA ILE A 160 -8.99 -21.52 45.88
C ILE A 160 -7.52 -21.38 46.30
N ASN A 161 -6.75 -22.45 46.15
CA ASN A 161 -5.32 -22.46 46.45
C ASN A 161 -4.60 -21.55 45.47
N ASN A 162 -4.42 -20.29 45.85
CA ASN A 162 -3.56 -19.35 45.15
C ASN A 162 -2.10 -19.59 45.60
N SER A 163 -1.61 -20.81 45.37
CA SER A 163 -0.19 -21.11 45.56
C SER A 163 0.56 -20.50 44.38
N ALA A 164 1.19 -19.36 44.65
CA ALA A 164 2.04 -18.57 43.76
C ALA A 164 3.31 -19.29 43.22
N ALA A 165 3.30 -20.63 43.19
CA ALA A 165 4.41 -21.47 42.71
C ALA A 165 4.01 -22.40 41.55
N ALA A 166 2.78 -22.31 41.04
CA ALA A 166 2.31 -23.03 39.84
C ALA A 166 1.71 -22.08 38.79
N ALA A 167 2.25 -20.86 38.71
CA ALA A 167 1.63 -19.70 38.05
C ALA A 167 1.43 -19.81 36.53
N ASP A 168 2.10 -20.74 35.83
CA ASP A 168 2.04 -20.77 34.37
C ASP A 168 1.11 -21.84 33.78
N SER A 169 0.85 -22.94 34.49
CA SER A 169 0.05 -24.06 33.96
C SER A 169 -1.38 -24.13 34.50
N SER A 170 -1.64 -23.68 35.73
CA SER A 170 -2.99 -23.74 36.33
C SER A 170 -3.89 -22.60 35.89
N LEU A 171 -3.33 -21.42 35.59
CA LEU A 171 -4.06 -20.26 35.08
C LEU A 171 -4.52 -20.49 33.64
N ALA A 172 -3.71 -21.18 32.83
CA ALA A 172 -4.07 -21.61 31.48
C ALA A 172 -5.10 -22.73 31.50
N ALA A 173 -4.95 -23.73 32.38
CA ALA A 173 -5.91 -24.81 32.53
C ALA A 173 -7.28 -24.31 33.05
N GLY A 174 -7.29 -23.50 34.11
CA GLY A 174 -8.52 -22.91 34.67
C GLY A 174 -9.22 -21.96 33.69
N ARG A 175 -8.46 -21.24 32.85
CA ARG A 175 -9.03 -20.47 31.73
C ARG A 175 -9.58 -21.38 30.63
N LEU A 176 -8.88 -22.46 30.26
CA LEU A 176 -9.37 -23.40 29.25
C LEU A 176 -10.69 -24.06 29.66
N PHE A 177 -10.81 -24.51 30.91
CA PHE A 177 -12.06 -25.11 31.39
C PHE A 177 -13.21 -24.10 31.47
N SER A 178 -12.95 -22.85 31.88
CA SER A 178 -14.00 -21.82 31.93
C SER A 178 -14.42 -21.29 30.54
N TYR A 179 -13.50 -21.30 29.56
CA TYR A 179 -13.86 -21.04 28.16
C TYR A 179 -14.69 -22.19 27.60
N GLN A 180 -14.35 -23.44 27.90
CA GLN A 180 -15.04 -24.62 27.37
C GLN A 180 -16.49 -24.74 27.88
N GLU A 181 -16.74 -24.36 29.14
CA GLU A 181 -18.11 -24.34 29.70
C GLU A 181 -18.95 -23.17 29.13
N ASN A 182 -18.31 -22.02 28.85
CA ASN A 182 -18.98 -20.87 28.22
C ASN A 182 -19.24 -21.06 26.71
N VAL A 183 -18.35 -21.72 25.95
CA VAL A 183 -18.66 -21.95 24.52
C VAL A 183 -19.81 -22.93 24.33
N GLY A 184 -19.95 -23.95 25.19
CA GLY A 184 -21.09 -24.87 25.13
C GLY A 184 -22.43 -24.18 25.39
N THR A 185 -22.48 -23.25 26.36
CA THR A 185 -23.69 -22.48 26.65
C THR A 185 -24.02 -21.43 25.57
N ILE A 186 -23.01 -20.86 24.91
CA ILE A 186 -23.21 -19.94 23.79
C ILE A 186 -23.68 -20.68 22.53
N GLU A 187 -23.15 -21.88 22.25
CA GLU A 187 -23.58 -22.71 21.13
C GLU A 187 -25.04 -23.18 21.29
N ASP A 188 -25.43 -23.65 22.49
CA ASP A 188 -26.82 -24.03 22.79
C ASP A 188 -27.78 -22.85 22.66
N TYR A 189 -27.37 -21.64 23.06
CA TYR A 189 -28.21 -20.44 22.92
C TYR A 189 -28.38 -20.05 21.44
N VAL A 190 -27.32 -20.13 20.64
CA VAL A 190 -27.36 -19.81 19.20
C VAL A 190 -28.15 -20.85 18.40
N GLU A 191 -28.13 -22.13 18.78
CA GLU A 191 -29.00 -23.15 18.17
C GLU A 191 -30.47 -22.96 18.54
N SER A 192 -30.79 -22.54 19.77
CA SER A 192 -32.18 -22.26 20.18
C SER A 192 -32.84 -21.07 19.47
N LEU A 193 -32.04 -20.21 18.83
CA LEU A 193 -32.46 -19.00 18.13
C LEU A 193 -32.50 -19.15 16.60
N ARG A 194 -32.21 -20.34 16.06
CA ARG A 194 -32.34 -20.63 14.62
C ARG A 194 -33.78 -21.11 14.33
N PRO A 195 -34.50 -20.50 13.37
CA PRO A 195 -35.88 -20.89 13.03
C PRO A 195 -35.98 -22.27 12.38
#